data_AF-A0A8F2VZH3-F1
#
_entry.id   AF-A0A8F2VZH3-F1
#
_cell.length_a   1.000
_cell.length_b   1.000
_cell.length_c   1.000
_cell.angle_alpha   90.00
_cell.angle_beta   90.00
_cell.angle_gamma   90.00
#
_symmetry.space_group_name_H-M   'P 1'
#
loop_
_entity.id
_entity.type
_entity.pdbx_description
1 polymer ?
#
loop_
_entity_poly.entity_id
_entity_poly.type
_entity_poly.pdbx_seq_one_letter_code
_entity_poly.pdbx_strand_id
1 'polypeptide(L)'
;MGKPKYILLVRHGESEGNCDKSVNRHTPNHKICLTSQGHEQARRAGLVLREFLEQFGEKDGVNARSVLFYTSPYLRARQTCHDIIEGIKDLEGVQYQVKEEARMREQDFGNFQSTPEEMEKIWAQRAHYGHFFFRIPHGESAADVYDRIASFNETLFRQFHQDKFPNVLVLVTHGIWARVFLMKWFRWSYEDFESLRNIPHCHFLIMKQQKTGRYLLKTPLKTWDDLRDSDVEEEISKEFTQEVNFNSMNKLDNPDDMDIHSIIRAQVEAIEENRHKDRQIRENYKNTLVNKLSQADQSLQNSTEDVSNIAMSRQFFVGGNFKMNGTKESVKKIVEGLNAADLPSNVQVVIAPPATYIAIAVSENKQKTVEVAGQNVFNKSSGAYTGEISPDQLKDLGATWTLTGHSERRTIIKESDEFIAEKTKFALEQGLSVILCIGETLEERKAGVTLDVCARQLDAVSKIVSDWTNIVVAYEPVWAIGTGLAATPDDAQETHKQIRAHLAKTIGEDAAKKVRILYGGSVNGKNAPEFRDKADVDGFLVGGASLKPEFVDIIKSRM
;
A
#
# COMPACT_ATOMS: atom_id res chain seq x y z
N MET A 1 -25.12 1.79 8.64
CA MET A 1 -25.08 1.17 9.97
C MET A 1 -23.73 0.49 10.16
N GLY A 2 -23.13 0.63 11.35
CA GLY A 2 -21.99 -0.16 11.81
C GLY A 2 -20.66 0.56 12.13
N LYS A 3 -20.19 1.51 11.31
CA LYS A 3 -18.87 2.15 11.48
C LYS A 3 -18.98 3.50 12.20
N PRO A 4 -18.01 3.87 13.05
CA PRO A 4 -17.99 5.19 13.66
C PRO A 4 -17.79 6.27 12.58
N LYS A 5 -18.46 7.41 12.74
CA LYS A 5 -18.29 8.56 11.85
C LYS A 5 -16.90 9.19 12.03
N TYR A 6 -16.35 9.10 13.24
CA TYR A 6 -15.03 9.63 13.59
C TYR A 6 -14.22 8.64 14.42
N ILE A 7 -12.94 8.52 14.10
CA ILE A 7 -11.94 7.86 14.94
C ILE A 7 -10.93 8.93 15.36
N LEU A 8 -10.75 9.14 16.65
CA LEU A 8 -9.87 10.13 17.23
C LEU A 8 -8.73 9.40 17.94
N LEU A 9 -7.49 9.62 17.53
CA LEU A 9 -6.32 9.11 18.27
C LEU A 9 -5.76 10.23 19.12
N VAL A 10 -5.33 9.89 20.34
CA VAL A 10 -4.70 10.85 21.25
C VAL A 10 -3.55 10.17 21.99
N ARG A 11 -2.38 10.81 21.96
CA ARG A 11 -1.25 10.42 22.79
C ARG A 11 -1.52 10.85 24.24
N HIS A 12 -1.13 10.02 25.20
CA HIS A 12 -1.19 10.36 26.61
C HIS A 12 -0.54 11.73 26.92
N GLY A 13 -1.02 12.39 27.98
CA GLY A 13 -0.42 13.62 28.50
C GLY A 13 1.02 13.40 28.96
N GLU A 14 1.76 14.48 29.18
CA GLU A 14 3.11 14.41 29.73
C GLU A 14 3.16 13.55 31.01
N SER A 15 4.06 12.57 31.04
CA SER A 15 4.23 11.66 32.17
C SER A 15 5.56 11.87 32.87
N GLU A 16 5.68 11.43 34.13
CA GLU A 16 6.95 11.52 34.87
C GLU A 16 8.10 10.88 34.09
N GLY A 17 7.81 9.77 33.39
CA GLY A 17 8.78 9.08 32.52
C GLY A 17 9.16 9.84 31.23
N ASN A 18 8.43 10.89 30.84
CA ASN A 18 8.83 11.80 29.76
C ASN A 18 9.76 12.91 30.28
N CYS A 19 9.59 13.33 31.53
CA CYS A 19 10.47 14.30 32.17
C CYS A 19 11.77 13.64 32.63
N ASP A 20 11.68 12.45 33.21
CA ASP A 20 12.81 11.71 33.77
C ASP A 20 12.64 10.19 33.53
N LYS A 21 13.45 9.60 32.65
CA LYS A 21 13.40 8.16 32.40
C LYS A 21 13.93 7.33 33.57
N SER A 22 14.68 7.92 34.51
CA SER A 22 15.21 7.24 35.70
C SER A 22 14.10 6.68 36.60
N VAL A 23 12.89 7.23 36.49
CA VAL A 23 11.67 6.74 37.18
C VAL A 23 11.43 5.26 36.87
N ASN A 24 11.79 4.78 35.67
CA ASN A 24 11.65 3.36 35.30
C ASN A 24 12.54 2.40 36.13
N ARG A 25 13.56 2.91 36.83
CA ARG A 25 14.42 2.10 37.74
C ARG A 25 13.69 1.71 39.02
N HIS A 26 12.73 2.51 39.45
CA HIS A 26 12.06 2.37 40.76
C HIS A 26 10.55 2.11 40.60
N THR A 27 9.98 2.53 39.47
CA THR A 27 8.56 2.38 39.14
C THR A 27 8.43 1.61 37.82
N PRO A 28 7.72 0.48 37.80
CA PRO A 28 7.46 -0.24 36.55
C PRO A 28 6.80 0.67 35.51
N ASN A 29 7.24 0.62 34.24
CA ASN A 29 6.79 1.53 33.17
C ASN A 29 5.25 1.67 33.07
N HIS A 30 4.51 0.57 33.23
CA HIS A 30 3.05 0.58 33.18
C HIS A 30 2.37 1.34 34.34
N LYS A 31 3.10 1.62 35.43
CA LYS A 31 2.64 2.38 36.61
C LYS A 31 3.07 3.84 36.61
N ILE A 32 3.84 4.30 35.63
CA ILE A 32 4.26 5.70 35.55
C ILE A 32 3.03 6.58 35.33
N CYS A 33 2.92 7.63 36.15
CA CYS A 33 1.77 8.53 36.17
C CYS A 33 2.01 9.80 35.35
N LEU A 34 0.93 10.57 35.12
CA LEU A 34 0.99 11.89 34.51
C LEU A 34 1.60 12.93 35.46
N THR A 35 2.29 13.92 34.87
CA THR A 35 2.68 15.12 35.61
C THR A 35 1.46 16.02 35.83
N SER A 36 1.59 17.04 36.68
CA SER A 36 0.56 18.09 36.82
C SER A 36 0.24 18.76 35.49
N GLN A 37 1.24 18.96 34.64
CA GLN A 37 1.09 19.48 33.28
C GLN A 37 0.39 18.48 32.36
N GLY A 38 0.72 17.18 32.44
CA GLY A 38 0.03 16.13 31.70
C GLY A 38 -1.46 16.03 32.02
N HIS A 39 -1.84 16.16 33.29
CA HIS A 39 -3.24 16.27 33.71
C HIS A 39 -3.93 17.49 33.11
N GLU A 40 -3.26 18.64 33.10
CA GLU A 40 -3.81 19.86 32.51
C GLU A 40 -3.98 19.75 30.98
N GLN A 41 -3.01 19.14 30.29
CA GLN A 41 -3.11 18.83 28.86
C GLN A 41 -4.32 17.93 28.55
N ALA A 42 -4.55 16.89 29.38
CA ALA A 42 -5.66 15.97 29.20
C ALA A 42 -7.02 16.63 29.45
N ARG A 43 -7.13 17.48 30.48
CA ARG A 43 -8.35 18.27 30.74
C ARG A 43 -8.68 19.21 29.59
N ARG A 44 -7.68 19.89 29.02
CA ARG A 44 -7.87 20.73 27.82
C ARG A 44 -8.34 19.93 26.61
N ALA A 45 -7.80 18.73 26.40
CA ALA A 45 -8.30 17.83 25.36
C ALA A 45 -9.75 17.40 25.63
N GLY A 46 -10.15 17.21 26.89
CA GLY A 46 -11.55 16.99 27.27
C GLY A 46 -12.48 18.13 26.81
N LEU A 47 -12.07 19.38 27.02
CA LEU A 47 -12.82 20.56 26.56
C LEU A 47 -12.92 20.62 25.02
N VAL A 48 -11.83 20.32 24.31
CA VAL A 48 -11.85 20.25 22.84
C VAL A 48 -12.81 19.17 22.34
N LEU A 49 -12.83 18.00 23.00
CA LEU A 49 -13.77 16.94 22.67
C LEU A 49 -15.23 17.35 22.97
N ARG A 50 -15.47 18.09 24.06
CA ARG A 50 -16.78 18.66 24.40
C ARG A 50 -17.29 19.56 23.28
N GLU A 51 -16.50 20.55 22.87
CA GLU A 51 -16.84 21.46 21.77
C GLU A 51 -17.10 20.70 20.47
N PHE A 52 -16.30 19.66 20.19
CA PHE A 52 -16.51 18.80 19.03
C PHE A 52 -17.85 18.04 19.11
N LEU A 53 -18.25 17.56 20.29
CA LEU A 53 -19.50 16.83 20.49
C LEU A 53 -20.74 17.74 20.47
N GLU A 54 -20.60 18.98 20.93
CA GLU A 54 -21.68 19.98 20.91
C GLU A 54 -22.12 20.34 19.48
N GLN A 55 -21.24 20.17 18.48
CA GLN A 55 -21.57 20.36 17.07
C GLN A 55 -22.58 19.33 16.50
N PHE A 56 -22.81 18.21 17.20
CA PHE A 56 -23.83 17.23 16.80
C PHE A 56 -25.20 17.62 17.38
N GLY A 57 -26.20 17.79 16.52
CA GLY A 57 -27.57 18.17 16.90
C GLY A 57 -28.56 16.99 16.91
N GLU A 58 -29.79 17.23 17.36
CA GLU A 58 -30.86 16.20 17.41
C GLU A 58 -31.18 15.57 16.04
N LYS A 59 -30.85 16.26 14.94
CA LYS A 59 -31.06 15.80 13.55
C LYS A 59 -30.01 14.80 13.05
N ASP A 60 -28.91 14.57 13.78
CA ASP A 60 -27.79 13.70 13.36
C ASP A 60 -28.02 12.19 13.57
N GLY A 61 -29.23 11.79 14.01
CA GLY A 61 -29.64 10.39 14.16
C GLY A 61 -29.46 9.82 15.57
N VAL A 62 -29.93 8.58 15.78
CA VAL A 62 -30.20 7.94 17.08
C VAL A 62 -28.97 7.80 18.02
N ASN A 63 -27.75 8.03 17.54
CA ASN A 63 -26.50 7.84 18.30
C ASN A 63 -25.49 9.00 18.14
N ALA A 64 -25.95 10.19 17.75
CA ALA A 64 -25.11 11.34 17.39
C ALA A 64 -23.95 11.63 18.37
N ARG A 65 -24.20 11.57 19.69
CA ARG A 65 -23.25 11.89 20.78
C ARG A 65 -22.75 10.67 21.57
N SER A 66 -22.77 9.48 20.95
CA SER A 66 -22.22 8.26 21.54
C SER A 66 -20.72 8.13 21.31
N VAL A 67 -19.97 7.84 22.37
CA VAL A 67 -18.50 7.75 22.35
C VAL A 67 -18.02 6.41 22.90
N LEU A 68 -17.10 5.75 22.21
CA LEU A 68 -16.37 4.60 22.72
C LEU A 68 -14.91 4.96 22.93
N PHE A 69 -14.43 4.85 24.15
CA PHE A 69 -13.01 4.98 24.49
C PHE A 69 -12.36 3.61 24.51
N TYR A 70 -11.25 3.49 23.81
CA TYR A 70 -10.26 2.44 24.00
C TYR A 70 -9.01 3.08 24.59
N THR A 71 -8.55 2.58 25.73
CA THR A 71 -7.34 3.07 26.39
C THR A 71 -6.31 1.97 26.52
N SER A 72 -5.04 2.36 26.36
CA SER A 72 -3.90 1.57 26.82
C SER A 72 -4.02 1.27 28.32
N PRO A 73 -3.59 0.08 28.81
CA PRO A 73 -3.65 -0.28 30.23
C PRO A 73 -2.67 0.50 31.12
N TYR A 74 -1.75 1.25 30.53
CA TYR A 74 -0.72 1.99 31.26
C TYR A 74 -1.33 3.18 32.00
N LEU A 75 -0.87 3.41 33.24
CA LEU A 75 -1.49 4.37 34.15
C LEU A 75 -1.61 5.77 33.54
N ARG A 76 -0.54 6.31 32.93
CA ARG A 76 -0.56 7.60 32.22
C ARG A 76 -1.65 7.72 31.15
N ALA A 77 -1.88 6.66 30.37
CA ALA A 77 -2.92 6.65 29.34
C ALA A 77 -4.32 6.55 29.97
N ARG A 78 -4.48 5.75 31.03
CA ARG A 78 -5.73 5.67 31.81
C ARG A 78 -6.09 7.00 32.47
N GLN A 79 -5.12 7.68 33.07
CA GLN A 79 -5.30 9.02 33.64
C GLN A 79 -5.66 10.04 32.56
N THR A 80 -4.99 10.00 31.40
CA THR A 80 -5.35 10.85 30.26
C THR A 80 -6.79 10.60 29.80
N CYS A 81 -7.17 9.34 29.67
CA CYS A 81 -8.53 8.94 29.28
C CYS A 81 -9.56 9.44 30.30
N HIS A 82 -9.28 9.27 31.59
CA HIS A 82 -10.13 9.76 32.67
C HIS A 82 -10.34 11.27 32.58
N ASP A 83 -9.26 12.05 32.47
CA ASP A 83 -9.35 13.51 32.46
C ASP A 83 -10.01 14.07 31.19
N ILE A 84 -9.89 13.38 30.05
CA ILE A 84 -10.66 13.70 28.85
C ILE A 84 -12.16 13.45 29.08
N ILE A 85 -12.51 12.33 29.73
CA ILE A 85 -13.91 11.98 30.05
C ILE A 85 -14.52 13.00 31.02
N GLU A 86 -13.75 13.46 32.01
CA GLU A 86 -14.19 14.49 32.96
C GLU A 86 -14.65 15.77 32.26
N GLY A 87 -14.10 16.10 31.08
CA GLY A 87 -14.51 17.27 30.28
C GLY A 87 -15.82 17.11 29.51
N ILE A 88 -16.32 15.88 29.34
CA ILE A 88 -17.54 15.58 28.55
C ILE A 88 -18.66 14.91 29.34
N LYS A 89 -18.39 14.43 30.56
CA LYS A 89 -19.35 13.62 31.35
C LYS A 89 -20.61 14.38 31.76
N ASP A 90 -20.50 15.70 31.88
CA ASP A 90 -21.58 16.63 32.25
C ASP A 90 -22.33 17.15 31.01
N LEU A 91 -21.89 16.80 29.80
CA LEU A 91 -22.53 17.25 28.56
C LEU A 91 -23.83 16.47 28.30
N GLU A 92 -24.93 17.20 28.17
CA GLU A 92 -26.27 16.61 27.99
C GLU A 92 -26.35 15.75 26.71
N GLY A 93 -26.91 14.55 26.85
CA GLY A 93 -27.10 13.60 25.76
C GLY A 93 -25.84 12.84 25.32
N VAL A 94 -24.69 13.04 25.98
CA VAL A 94 -23.50 12.22 25.73
C VAL A 94 -23.63 10.87 26.43
N GLN A 95 -23.38 9.79 25.69
CA GLN A 95 -23.22 8.46 26.25
C GLN A 95 -21.82 7.95 25.93
N TYR A 96 -21.06 7.54 26.94
CA TYR A 96 -19.71 7.01 26.73
C TYR A 96 -19.53 5.61 27.32
N GLN A 97 -18.64 4.85 26.70
CA GLN A 97 -18.16 3.55 27.19
C GLN A 97 -16.64 3.56 27.19
N VAL A 98 -16.02 2.86 28.14
CA VAL A 98 -14.56 2.73 28.22
C VAL A 98 -14.18 1.27 28.18
N LYS A 99 -13.22 0.92 27.32
CA LYS A 99 -12.61 -0.40 27.24
C LYS A 99 -11.11 -0.27 27.34
N GLU A 100 -10.50 -1.12 28.14
CA GLU A 100 -9.05 -1.26 28.19
C GLU A 100 -8.60 -2.29 27.17
N GLU A 101 -7.52 -2.03 26.45
CA GLU A 101 -6.99 -2.93 25.43
C GLU A 101 -5.48 -3.14 25.60
N ALA A 102 -5.11 -4.36 26.00
CA ALA A 102 -3.71 -4.73 26.26
C ALA A 102 -2.81 -4.63 25.01
N ARG A 103 -3.36 -4.75 23.80
CA ARG A 103 -2.62 -4.56 22.54
C ARG A 103 -2.30 -3.10 22.26
N MET A 104 -2.90 -2.15 22.98
CA MET A 104 -2.58 -0.71 22.94
C MET A 104 -1.50 -0.31 23.94
N ARG A 105 -0.82 -1.26 24.60
CA ARG A 105 0.36 -0.97 25.42
C ARG A 105 1.49 -0.34 24.59
N GLU A 106 2.33 0.44 25.26
CA GLU A 106 3.55 1.04 24.71
C GLU A 106 4.45 -0.01 24.04
N GLN A 107 5.33 0.41 23.12
CA GLN A 107 6.44 -0.43 22.66
C GLN A 107 7.23 -0.90 23.88
N ASP A 108 7.43 -2.22 24.00
CA ASP A 108 8.32 -2.74 25.04
C ASP A 108 9.76 -2.42 24.64
N PHE A 109 10.51 -1.80 25.55
CA PHE A 109 11.91 -1.50 25.32
C PHE A 109 12.84 -2.53 25.99
N GLY A 110 12.28 -3.59 26.58
CA GLY A 110 13.02 -4.65 27.25
C GLY A 110 13.37 -4.32 28.71
N ASN A 111 13.84 -5.34 29.44
CA ASN A 111 14.28 -5.18 30.82
C ASN A 111 15.62 -4.43 30.86
N PHE A 112 15.55 -3.10 30.97
CA PHE A 112 16.71 -2.21 31.04
C PHE A 112 17.47 -2.33 32.38
N GLN A 113 18.32 -3.35 32.48
CA GLN A 113 19.34 -3.47 33.53
C GLN A 113 20.77 -3.19 33.01
N SER A 114 20.89 -2.74 31.77
CA SER A 114 22.16 -2.39 31.11
C SER A 114 22.75 -1.07 31.59
N THR A 115 24.07 -0.92 31.47
CA THR A 115 24.79 0.32 31.80
C THR A 115 24.40 1.46 30.83
N PRO A 116 24.55 2.75 31.21
CA PRO A 116 24.31 3.88 30.30
C PRO A 116 25.07 3.78 28.97
N GLU A 117 26.30 3.26 29.00
CA GLU A 117 27.15 3.05 27.82
C GLU A 117 26.59 2.00 26.85
N GLU A 118 26.01 0.92 27.38
CA GLU A 118 25.35 -0.10 26.55
C GLU A 118 24.08 0.46 25.91
N MET A 119 23.34 1.27 26.67
CA MET A 119 22.17 1.96 26.16
C MET A 119 22.52 2.92 25.04
N GLU A 120 23.57 3.71 25.20
CA GLU A 120 24.08 4.63 24.19
C GLU A 120 24.40 3.92 22.88
N LYS A 121 25.10 2.77 22.96
CA LYS A 121 25.40 1.92 21.80
C LYS A 121 24.14 1.39 21.13
N ILE A 122 23.14 0.96 21.91
CA ILE A 122 21.85 0.49 21.36
C ILE A 122 21.13 1.62 20.62
N TRP A 123 21.15 2.85 21.15
CA TRP A 123 20.53 4.02 20.50
C TRP A 123 21.26 4.43 19.23
N ALA A 124 22.60 4.44 19.23
CA ALA A 124 23.40 4.70 18.04
C ALA A 124 23.17 3.64 16.95
N GLN A 125 23.12 2.35 17.34
CA GLN A 125 22.78 1.26 16.43
C GLN A 125 21.35 1.40 15.88
N ARG A 126 20.40 1.81 16.73
CA ARG A 126 19.01 2.06 16.33
C ARG A 126 18.91 3.19 15.30
N ALA A 127 19.62 4.29 15.51
CA ALA A 127 19.64 5.42 14.58
C ALA A 127 20.20 5.01 13.21
N HIS A 128 21.25 4.18 13.19
CA HIS A 128 21.85 3.70 11.94
C HIS A 128 21.01 2.62 11.24
N TYR A 129 20.37 1.72 11.99
CA TYR A 129 19.59 0.60 11.44
C TYR A 129 18.16 1.00 11.00
N GLY A 130 17.62 2.08 11.56
CA GLY A 130 16.25 2.56 11.30
C GLY A 130 15.28 2.20 12.44
N HIS A 131 14.43 3.15 12.82
CA HIS A 131 13.59 3.06 14.02
C HIS A 131 12.49 1.98 13.92
N PHE A 132 12.05 1.64 12.71
CA PHE A 132 10.91 0.77 12.47
C PHE A 132 11.26 -0.72 12.65
N PHE A 133 12.35 -1.16 12.02
CA PHE A 133 12.79 -2.56 12.03
C PHE A 133 13.75 -2.90 13.16
N PHE A 134 14.39 -1.91 13.78
CA PHE A 134 15.31 -2.18 14.87
C PHE A 134 14.56 -2.76 16.08
N ARG A 135 14.91 -3.99 16.45
CA ARG A 135 14.41 -4.62 17.68
C ARG A 135 15.41 -4.37 18.80
N ILE A 136 14.96 -3.66 19.82
CA ILE A 136 15.75 -3.42 21.03
C ILE A 136 15.96 -4.77 21.76
N PRO A 137 17.15 -5.04 22.31
CA PRO A 137 17.41 -6.28 23.05
C PRO A 137 16.35 -6.54 24.13
N HIS A 138 15.78 -7.74 24.13
CA HIS A 138 14.70 -8.15 25.04
C HIS A 138 13.41 -7.32 24.98
N GLY A 139 13.28 -6.42 24.01
CA GLY A 139 12.09 -5.59 23.77
C GLY A 139 11.40 -5.90 22.44
N GLU A 140 10.64 -4.93 21.96
CA GLU A 140 9.87 -4.96 20.72
C GLU A 140 10.45 -3.97 19.70
N SER A 141 10.29 -4.25 18.41
CA SER A 141 10.45 -3.29 17.31
C SER A 141 9.13 -2.58 17.00
N ALA A 142 9.13 -1.51 16.20
CA ALA A 142 7.87 -0.93 15.73
C ALA A 142 7.11 -1.89 14.78
N ALA A 143 7.83 -2.77 14.07
CA ALA A 143 7.25 -3.86 13.31
C ALA A 143 6.48 -4.86 14.21
N ASP A 144 6.97 -5.16 15.41
CA ASP A 144 6.23 -6.00 16.38
C ASP A 144 4.94 -5.28 16.85
N VAL A 145 5.00 -3.97 17.04
CA VAL A 145 3.82 -3.14 17.33
C VAL A 145 2.82 -3.18 16.16
N TYR A 146 3.30 -3.18 14.92
CA TYR A 146 2.48 -3.26 13.71
C TYR A 146 1.64 -4.54 13.66
N ASP A 147 2.20 -5.68 14.06
CA ASP A 147 1.49 -6.95 14.13
C ASP A 147 0.43 -6.96 15.23
N ARG A 148 0.73 -6.39 16.41
CA ARG A 148 -0.28 -6.20 17.48
C ARG A 148 -1.46 -5.37 16.98
N ILE A 149 -1.18 -4.29 16.27
CA ILE A 149 -2.18 -3.40 15.67
C ILE A 149 -2.99 -4.12 14.60
N ALA A 150 -2.38 -4.98 13.79
CA ALA A 150 -3.10 -5.77 12.80
C ALA A 150 -4.21 -6.61 13.46
N SER A 151 -3.89 -7.34 14.53
CA SER A 151 -4.88 -8.13 15.27
C SER A 151 -5.94 -7.25 15.97
N PHE A 152 -5.56 -6.06 16.45
CA PHE A 152 -6.50 -5.10 17.04
C PHE A 152 -7.48 -4.59 15.99
N ASN A 153 -7.00 -4.23 14.80
CA ASN A 153 -7.82 -3.77 13.68
C ASN A 153 -8.84 -4.82 13.26
N GLU A 154 -8.48 -6.11 13.23
CA GLU A 154 -9.45 -7.19 12.96
C GLU A 154 -10.58 -7.23 13.99
N THR A 155 -10.26 -7.05 15.27
CA THR A 155 -11.26 -6.98 16.34
C THR A 155 -12.15 -5.76 16.17
N LEU A 156 -11.56 -4.61 15.85
CA LEU A 156 -12.26 -3.36 15.66
C LEU A 156 -13.20 -3.43 14.44
N PHE A 157 -12.73 -3.96 13.31
CA PHE A 157 -13.52 -4.16 12.11
C PHE A 157 -14.69 -5.12 12.34
N ARG A 158 -14.53 -6.16 13.16
CA ARG A 158 -15.65 -7.02 13.54
C ARG A 158 -16.70 -6.26 14.37
N GLN A 159 -16.27 -5.42 15.31
CA GLN A 159 -17.21 -4.60 16.10
C GLN A 159 -17.94 -3.56 15.25
N PHE A 160 -17.32 -3.05 14.19
CA PHE A 160 -17.96 -2.15 13.24
C PHE A 160 -19.12 -2.79 12.44
N HIS A 161 -19.38 -4.08 12.58
CA HIS A 161 -20.55 -4.72 11.97
C HIS A 161 -21.74 -4.81 12.95
N GLN A 162 -21.60 -4.30 14.19
CA GLN A 162 -22.68 -4.27 15.16
C GLN A 162 -23.59 -3.06 14.92
N ASP A 163 -24.91 -3.27 14.96
CA ASP A 163 -25.92 -2.23 14.66
C ASP A 163 -25.89 -1.02 15.61
N LYS A 164 -25.28 -1.19 16.80
CA LYS A 164 -25.21 -0.17 17.87
C LYS A 164 -23.80 0.35 18.17
N PHE A 165 -22.87 0.28 17.21
CA PHE A 165 -21.52 0.82 17.44
C PHE A 165 -21.56 2.36 17.63
N PRO A 166 -20.85 2.94 18.63
CA PRO A 166 -20.85 4.38 18.88
C PRO A 166 -20.33 5.22 17.71
N ASN A 167 -20.82 6.45 17.58
CA ASN A 167 -20.49 7.33 16.45
C ASN A 167 -19.06 7.88 16.50
N VAL A 168 -18.50 8.05 17.71
CA VAL A 168 -17.14 8.53 17.91
C VAL A 168 -16.34 7.44 18.62
N LEU A 169 -15.21 7.04 18.04
CA LEU A 169 -14.25 6.14 18.65
C LEU A 169 -13.03 6.96 19.08
N VAL A 170 -12.63 6.90 20.33
CA VAL A 170 -11.44 7.58 20.87
C VAL A 170 -10.42 6.53 21.29
N LEU A 171 -9.20 6.60 20.74
CA LEU A 171 -8.09 5.73 21.05
C LEU A 171 -7.04 6.50 21.86
N VAL A 172 -6.98 6.25 23.17
CA VAL A 172 -6.01 6.87 24.09
C VAL A 172 -4.79 5.96 24.23
N THR A 173 -3.65 6.39 23.71
CA THR A 173 -2.50 5.51 23.47
C THR A 173 -1.16 6.26 23.56
N HIS A 174 -0.11 5.66 23.05
CA HIS A 174 1.26 6.18 23.04
C HIS A 174 1.69 6.66 21.65
N GLY A 175 2.77 7.45 21.58
CA GLY A 175 3.20 8.10 20.34
C GLY A 175 3.56 7.12 19.22
N ILE A 176 4.39 6.11 19.52
CA ILE A 176 4.79 5.08 18.55
C ILE A 176 3.57 4.27 18.11
N TRP A 177 2.75 3.81 19.06
CA TRP A 177 1.55 3.04 18.74
C TRP A 177 0.59 3.82 17.82
N ALA A 178 0.36 5.11 18.06
CA ALA A 178 -0.50 5.94 17.22
C ALA A 178 0.06 6.11 15.80
N ARG A 179 1.37 6.34 15.64
CA ARG A 179 2.02 6.41 14.32
C ARG A 179 1.92 5.08 13.56
N VAL A 180 2.22 3.96 14.22
CA VAL A 180 2.12 2.62 13.62
C VAL A 180 0.66 2.27 13.30
N PHE A 181 -0.31 2.73 14.11
CA PHE A 181 -1.73 2.56 13.79
C PHE A 181 -2.10 3.24 12.49
N LEU A 182 -1.67 4.48 12.30
CA LEU A 182 -1.92 5.23 11.06
C LEU A 182 -1.20 4.59 9.88
N MET A 183 0.06 4.17 10.05
CA MET A 183 0.80 3.42 9.04
C MET A 183 0.03 2.16 8.61
N LYS A 184 -0.44 1.34 9.56
CA LYS A 184 -1.22 0.13 9.26
C LYS A 184 -2.55 0.46 8.59
N TRP A 185 -3.24 1.50 9.07
CA TRP A 185 -4.57 1.87 8.60
C TRP A 185 -4.56 2.42 7.18
N PHE A 186 -3.61 3.32 6.89
CA PHE A 186 -3.47 3.99 5.59
C PHE A 186 -2.50 3.28 4.64
N ARG A 187 -1.86 2.20 5.09
CA ARG A 187 -0.88 1.41 4.33
C ARG A 187 0.31 2.26 3.88
N TRP A 188 0.80 3.12 4.76
CA TRP A 188 2.04 3.89 4.55
C TRP A 188 3.25 2.96 4.57
N SER A 189 4.30 3.34 3.85
CA SER A 189 5.56 2.59 3.87
C SER A 189 6.31 2.82 5.19
N TYR A 190 7.38 2.06 5.44
CA TYR A 190 8.18 2.29 6.63
C TYR A 190 8.97 3.60 6.52
N GLU A 191 9.38 4.01 5.31
CA GLU A 191 10.02 5.32 5.06
C GLU A 191 9.08 6.47 5.40
N ASP A 192 7.80 6.36 4.99
CA ASP A 192 6.78 7.33 5.38
C ASP A 192 6.70 7.41 6.92
N PHE A 193 6.76 6.27 7.62
CA PHE A 193 6.78 6.22 9.09
C PHE A 193 8.04 6.85 9.71
N GLU A 194 9.23 6.58 9.17
CA GLU A 194 10.50 7.16 9.62
C GLU A 194 10.50 8.70 9.44
N SER A 195 9.83 9.19 8.41
CA SER A 195 9.69 10.63 8.18
C SER A 195 8.78 11.32 9.21
N LEU A 196 7.94 10.57 9.96
CA LEU A 196 6.99 11.16 10.90
C LEU A 196 7.66 11.64 12.19
N ARG A 197 7.42 12.89 12.54
CA ARG A 197 7.77 13.43 13.86
C ARG A 197 6.89 12.87 14.97
N ASN A 198 7.33 13.05 16.21
CA ASN A 198 6.56 12.60 17.36
C ASN A 198 5.23 13.37 17.51
N ILE A 199 4.17 12.67 17.95
CA ILE A 199 2.84 13.25 18.13
C ILE A 199 2.84 14.06 19.44
N PRO A 200 2.40 15.33 19.45
CA PRO A 200 2.30 16.11 20.68
C PRO A 200 1.34 15.49 21.70
N HIS A 201 1.63 15.71 22.99
CA HIS A 201 0.79 15.24 24.09
C HIS A 201 -0.65 15.78 23.98
N CYS A 202 -1.62 14.91 24.20
CA CYS A 202 -3.06 15.23 24.20
C CYS A 202 -3.57 15.91 22.91
N HIS A 203 -2.86 15.78 21.79
CA HIS A 203 -3.32 16.27 20.49
C HIS A 203 -4.17 15.22 19.77
N PHE A 204 -5.35 15.61 19.27
CA PHE A 204 -6.23 14.71 18.54
C PHE A 204 -5.86 14.57 17.06
N LEU A 205 -5.58 13.34 16.65
CA LEU A 205 -5.51 12.95 15.24
C LEU A 205 -6.88 12.47 14.79
N ILE A 206 -7.51 13.24 13.91
CA ILE A 206 -8.92 13.07 13.55
C ILE A 206 -9.03 12.30 12.24
N MET A 207 -9.66 11.14 12.27
CA MET A 207 -10.01 10.37 11.08
C MET A 207 -11.53 10.45 10.86
N LYS A 208 -11.94 10.99 9.72
CA LYS A 208 -13.36 11.17 9.37
C LYS A 208 -13.80 10.17 8.32
N GLN A 209 -14.91 9.49 8.58
CA GLN A 209 -15.53 8.60 7.59
C GLN A 209 -16.14 9.43 6.44
N GLN A 210 -15.84 9.02 5.21
CA GLN A 210 -16.41 9.58 3.99
C GLN A 210 -17.69 8.85 3.57
N LYS A 211 -18.45 9.42 2.63
CA LYS A 211 -19.63 8.77 2.02
C LYS A 211 -19.29 7.41 1.38
N THR A 212 -18.04 7.22 0.96
CA THR A 212 -17.49 5.98 0.40
C THR A 212 -17.26 4.89 1.45
N GLY A 213 -17.41 5.20 2.73
CA GLY A 213 -17.11 4.31 3.85
C GLY A 213 -15.63 4.20 4.23
N ARG A 214 -14.72 4.85 3.48
CA ARG A 214 -13.29 5.00 3.81
C ARG A 214 -13.06 6.15 4.80
N TYR A 215 -11.96 6.10 5.54
CA TYR A 215 -11.56 7.19 6.44
C TYR A 215 -10.53 8.09 5.76
N LEU A 216 -10.62 9.39 6.03
CA LEU A 216 -9.63 10.39 5.67
C LEU A 216 -9.03 10.95 6.95
N LEU A 217 -7.70 10.98 7.05
CA LEU A 217 -6.99 11.69 8.11
C LEU A 217 -7.11 13.20 7.86
N LYS A 218 -7.73 13.92 8.81
CA LYS A 218 -7.94 15.37 8.74
C LYS A 218 -6.82 16.16 9.40
N THR A 219 -6.20 15.60 10.43
CA THR A 219 -5.08 16.24 11.10
C THR A 219 -3.80 16.01 10.28
N PRO A 220 -3.12 17.06 9.80
CA PRO A 220 -1.82 16.88 9.15
C PRO A 220 -0.80 16.39 10.18
N LEU A 221 0.01 15.40 9.77
CA LEU A 221 1.18 15.00 10.55
C LEU A 221 2.39 15.80 10.08
N LYS A 222 3.22 16.22 11.03
CA LYS A 222 4.48 16.87 10.73
C LYS A 222 5.50 15.80 10.33
N THR A 223 6.23 16.05 9.26
CA THR A 223 7.36 15.21 8.86
C THR A 223 8.67 15.91 9.17
N TRP A 224 9.77 15.16 9.19
CA TRP A 224 11.09 15.75 9.26
C TRP A 224 11.31 16.68 8.07
N ASP A 225 10.86 16.34 6.85
CA ASP A 225 10.98 17.17 5.64
C ASP A 225 10.39 18.58 5.73
N ASP A 226 9.46 18.82 6.65
CA ASP A 226 8.85 20.13 6.87
C ASP A 226 9.81 21.16 7.52
N LEU A 227 10.95 20.70 8.07
CA LEU A 227 11.93 21.54 8.77
C LEU A 227 13.07 22.01 7.85
N ARG A 228 13.48 23.28 8.01
CA ARG A 228 14.71 23.81 7.41
C ARG A 228 15.92 23.08 7.99
N ASP A 229 16.96 22.86 7.20
CA ASP A 229 18.17 22.15 7.63
C ASP A 229 18.80 22.74 8.90
N SER A 230 18.79 24.08 9.04
CA SER A 230 19.27 24.77 10.23
C SER A 230 18.52 24.44 11.53
N ASP A 231 17.29 23.96 11.41
CA ASP A 231 16.38 23.75 12.54
C ASP A 231 16.28 22.24 12.90
N VAL A 232 16.87 21.36 12.09
CA VAL A 232 16.81 19.89 12.26
C VAL A 232 17.56 19.45 13.51
N GLU A 233 18.79 19.92 13.69
CA GLU A 233 19.63 19.56 14.85
C GLU A 233 18.98 20.01 16.17
N GLU A 234 18.44 21.24 16.20
CA GLU A 234 17.75 21.78 17.39
C GLU A 234 16.48 20.96 17.73
N GLU A 235 15.72 20.55 16.73
CA GLU A 235 14.45 19.84 16.92
C GLU A 235 14.64 18.35 17.19
N ILE A 236 15.66 17.71 16.59
CA ILE A 236 16.11 16.36 16.96
C ILE A 236 16.64 16.36 18.38
N SER A 237 17.46 17.35 18.77
CA SER A 237 17.93 17.48 20.14
C SER A 237 16.76 17.55 21.12
N LYS A 238 15.73 18.35 20.83
CA LYS A 238 14.51 18.39 21.68
C LYS A 238 13.75 17.06 21.72
N GLU A 239 13.52 16.38 20.60
CA GLU A 239 12.81 15.09 20.57
C GLU A 239 13.63 13.97 21.24
N PHE A 240 14.96 13.97 21.03
CA PHE A 240 15.89 12.99 21.57
C PHE A 240 16.16 13.20 23.07
N THR A 241 16.32 14.44 23.55
CA THR A 241 16.42 14.73 24.99
C THR A 241 15.13 14.32 25.72
N GLN A 242 13.95 14.49 25.11
CA GLN A 242 12.69 13.94 25.63
C GLN A 242 12.65 12.40 25.60
N GLU A 243 13.31 11.78 24.63
CA GLU A 243 13.42 10.32 24.50
C GLU A 243 14.57 9.69 25.28
N VAL A 244 15.58 10.43 25.77
CA VAL A 244 16.81 9.83 26.32
C VAL A 244 17.22 10.47 27.65
N ASN A 245 16.33 11.20 28.34
CA ASN A 245 16.61 11.77 29.67
C ASN A 245 16.98 10.70 30.73
N PHE A 246 18.25 10.29 30.73
CA PHE A 246 18.98 9.62 31.78
C PHE A 246 19.56 10.72 32.68
N ASN A 247 18.91 11.04 33.79
CA ASN A 247 19.62 11.79 34.83
C ASN A 247 20.67 10.87 35.46
N SER A 248 21.93 11.10 35.11
CA SER A 248 23.02 10.88 36.05
C SER A 248 22.82 11.83 37.23
N MET A 249 23.27 11.46 38.43
CA MET A 249 23.03 12.18 39.69
C MET A 249 23.69 13.57 39.80
N ASN A 250 24.10 14.19 38.69
CA ASN A 250 24.61 15.55 38.66
C ASN A 250 23.76 16.35 37.69
N LYS A 251 23.21 17.48 38.16
CA LYS A 251 22.63 18.50 37.29
C LYS A 251 23.62 18.81 36.18
N LEU A 252 23.25 18.51 34.94
CA LEU A 252 23.97 19.02 33.78
C LEU A 252 23.51 20.46 33.55
N ASP A 253 24.12 21.36 34.31
CA ASP A 253 24.06 22.80 34.07
C ASP A 253 24.96 23.21 32.88
N ASN A 254 25.52 22.26 32.11
CA ASN A 254 26.44 22.53 31.01
C ASN A 254 26.08 21.74 29.71
N PRO A 255 25.89 22.39 28.55
CA PRO A 255 25.51 21.76 27.28
C PRO A 255 26.58 20.91 26.56
N ASP A 256 27.77 20.74 27.15
CA ASP A 256 28.95 20.10 26.52
C ASP A 256 29.17 18.64 26.93
N ASP A 257 28.12 17.93 27.36
CA ASP A 257 28.22 16.50 27.67
C ASP A 257 28.44 15.68 26.38
N MET A 258 29.70 15.26 26.19
CA MET A 258 30.24 14.67 24.96
C MET A 258 29.52 13.43 24.42
N ASP A 259 28.69 12.75 25.22
CA ASP A 259 28.07 11.46 24.86
C ASP A 259 26.72 11.62 24.13
N ILE A 260 25.83 12.53 24.55
CA ILE A 260 24.54 12.75 23.87
C ILE A 260 24.73 13.36 22.48
N HIS A 261 25.74 14.23 22.32
CA HIS A 261 26.12 14.83 21.03
C HIS A 261 26.45 13.78 19.99
N SER A 262 27.03 12.64 20.37
CA SER A 262 27.40 11.58 19.42
C SER A 262 26.16 10.91 18.82
N ILE A 263 25.11 10.69 19.61
CA ILE A 263 23.86 10.05 19.17
C ILE A 263 22.96 11.02 18.42
N ILE A 264 22.84 12.26 18.93
CA ILE A 264 22.14 13.33 18.21
C ILE A 264 22.80 13.52 16.85
N ARG A 265 24.13 13.59 16.79
CA ARG A 265 24.87 13.69 15.54
C ARG A 265 24.64 12.48 14.64
N ALA A 266 24.66 11.26 15.16
CA ALA A 266 24.37 10.07 14.36
C ALA A 266 22.93 10.08 13.80
N GLN A 267 21.96 10.59 14.56
CA GLN A 267 20.57 10.70 14.12
C GLN A 267 20.35 11.86 13.13
N VAL A 268 21.03 12.99 13.35
CA VAL A 268 21.11 14.12 12.41
C VAL A 268 21.76 13.65 11.12
N GLU A 269 22.92 12.99 11.17
CA GLU A 269 23.63 12.42 10.03
C GLU A 269 22.75 11.41 9.28
N ALA A 270 22.01 10.53 9.98
CA ALA A 270 21.08 9.59 9.34
C ALA A 270 19.91 10.31 8.64
N ILE A 271 19.34 11.35 9.26
CA ILE A 271 18.25 12.14 8.69
C ILE A 271 18.74 13.01 7.52
N GLU A 272 19.91 13.62 7.66
CA GLU A 272 20.59 14.40 6.62
C GLU A 272 21.05 13.53 5.46
N GLU A 273 21.58 12.32 5.72
CA GLU A 273 21.98 11.37 4.69
C GLU A 273 20.76 10.89 3.90
N ASN A 274 19.64 10.62 4.58
CA ASN A 274 18.36 10.31 3.91
C ASN A 274 17.86 11.51 3.08
N ARG A 275 17.88 12.72 3.65
CA ARG A 275 17.52 13.96 2.93
C ARG A 275 18.44 14.25 1.74
N HIS A 276 19.73 14.00 1.89
CA HIS A 276 20.76 14.25 0.88
C HIS A 276 20.67 13.22 -0.23
N LYS A 277 20.42 11.94 0.08
CA LYS A 277 20.07 10.91 -0.91
C LYS A 277 18.82 11.35 -1.67
N ASP A 278 17.77 11.79 -0.99
CA ASP A 278 16.54 12.25 -1.64
C ASP A 278 16.73 13.52 -2.49
N ARG A 279 17.57 14.46 -2.06
CA ARG A 279 17.94 15.67 -2.83
C ARG A 279 18.83 15.34 -4.03
N GLN A 280 19.84 14.50 -3.85
CA GLN A 280 20.70 14.06 -4.95
C GLN A 280 19.89 13.29 -6.00
N ILE A 281 18.93 12.47 -5.57
CA ILE A 281 17.99 11.82 -6.48
C ILE A 281 17.20 12.89 -7.27
N ARG A 282 16.67 13.93 -6.61
CA ARG A 282 15.94 15.03 -7.26
C ARG A 282 16.82 15.92 -8.16
N GLU A 283 18.07 16.20 -7.80
CA GLU A 283 19.01 17.01 -8.60
C GLU A 283 19.58 16.24 -9.79
N ASN A 284 19.95 14.97 -9.60
CA ASN A 284 20.32 14.08 -10.70
C ASN A 284 19.16 13.94 -11.70
N TYR A 285 17.92 13.90 -11.21
CA TYR A 285 16.73 13.93 -12.04
C TYR A 285 16.63 15.23 -12.86
N LYS A 286 16.82 16.40 -12.23
CA LYS A 286 16.84 17.72 -12.92
C LYS A 286 17.95 17.84 -13.97
N ASN A 287 19.17 17.45 -13.64
CA ASN A 287 20.32 17.53 -14.53
C ASN A 287 20.20 16.55 -15.71
N THR A 288 19.63 15.37 -15.47
CA THR A 288 19.33 14.40 -16.53
C THR A 288 18.21 14.91 -17.45
N LEU A 289 17.23 15.65 -16.92
CA LEU A 289 16.16 16.27 -17.69
C LEU A 289 16.69 17.40 -18.60
N VAL A 290 17.55 18.29 -18.08
CA VAL A 290 18.14 19.42 -18.83
C VAL A 290 19.09 18.93 -19.94
N ASN A 291 19.95 17.94 -19.64
CA ASN A 291 20.85 17.37 -20.64
C ASN A 291 20.10 16.62 -21.76
N LYS A 292 18.98 15.96 -21.43
CA LYS A 292 18.11 15.30 -22.42
C LYS A 292 17.34 16.28 -23.29
N LEU A 293 16.92 17.43 -22.75
CA LEU A 293 16.28 18.50 -23.53
C LEU A 293 17.24 19.14 -24.55
N SER A 294 18.51 19.37 -24.17
CA SER A 294 19.52 19.92 -25.08
C SER A 294 19.98 18.96 -26.18
N GLN A 295 19.89 17.64 -25.97
CA GLN A 295 20.20 16.63 -27.00
C GLN A 295 19.00 16.32 -27.92
N ALA A 296 17.77 16.57 -27.44
CA ALA A 296 16.56 16.42 -28.23
C ALA A 296 16.47 17.49 -29.35
N ASP A 297 16.86 18.74 -29.08
CA ASP A 297 16.76 19.83 -30.06
C ASP A 297 17.67 19.65 -31.30
N GLN A 298 18.77 18.89 -31.21
CA GLN A 298 19.66 18.62 -32.34
C GLN A 298 19.25 17.39 -33.18
N SER A 299 18.42 16.50 -32.65
CA SER A 299 18.01 15.26 -33.34
C SER A 299 16.63 15.35 -34.02
N LEU A 300 15.86 16.41 -33.73
CA LEU A 300 14.49 16.62 -34.20
C LEU A 300 14.35 17.17 -35.63
N GLN A 301 15.43 17.50 -36.34
CA GLN A 301 15.35 18.08 -37.69
C GLN A 301 15.40 17.08 -38.87
N ASN A 302 15.64 15.77 -38.67
CA ASN A 302 15.97 14.88 -39.78
C ASN A 302 15.14 13.58 -39.97
N SER A 303 14.00 13.36 -39.29
CA SER A 303 13.27 12.09 -39.50
C SER A 303 11.77 12.12 -39.17
N THR A 304 10.99 12.99 -39.82
CA THR A 304 9.54 13.11 -39.57
C THR A 304 8.61 12.52 -40.63
N GLU A 305 9.04 11.64 -41.54
CA GLU A 305 8.13 11.11 -42.58
C GLU A 305 7.77 9.61 -42.52
N ASP A 306 8.52 8.74 -41.84
CA ASP A 306 8.32 7.27 -41.97
C ASP A 306 7.59 6.55 -40.82
N VAL A 307 7.17 7.23 -39.75
CA VAL A 307 6.65 6.56 -38.53
C VAL A 307 5.12 6.37 -38.53
N SER A 308 4.38 6.97 -39.47
CA SER A 308 2.91 7.03 -39.40
C SER A 308 2.15 5.78 -39.89
N ASN A 309 2.78 4.84 -40.61
CA ASN A 309 2.08 3.74 -41.28
C ASN A 309 2.14 2.36 -40.58
N ILE A 310 2.87 2.19 -39.47
CA ILE A 310 3.07 0.86 -38.82
C ILE A 310 2.06 0.58 -37.69
N ALA A 311 1.31 1.58 -37.22
CA ALA A 311 0.45 1.48 -36.04
C ALA A 311 -0.83 0.62 -36.20
N MET A 312 -1.18 0.13 -37.40
CA MET A 312 -2.45 -0.56 -37.67
C MET A 312 -2.40 -2.11 -37.75
N SER A 313 -1.30 -2.79 -37.39
CA SER A 313 -1.14 -4.23 -37.70
C SER A 313 -1.51 -5.22 -36.58
N ARG A 314 -1.72 -4.79 -35.32
CA ARG A 314 -2.00 -5.71 -34.18
C ARG A 314 -3.47 -5.64 -33.76
N GLN A 315 -4.15 -6.79 -33.73
CA GLN A 315 -5.53 -6.88 -33.26
C GLN A 315 -5.61 -6.45 -31.79
N PHE A 316 -6.54 -5.56 -31.48
CA PHE A 316 -6.75 -5.09 -30.11
C PHE A 316 -7.25 -6.24 -29.22
N PHE A 317 -6.73 -6.34 -28.00
CA PHE A 317 -7.03 -7.44 -27.09
C PHE A 317 -7.52 -6.92 -25.74
N VAL A 318 -8.65 -7.45 -25.23
CA VAL A 318 -9.16 -7.08 -23.90
C VAL A 318 -9.39 -8.32 -23.07
N GLY A 319 -8.55 -8.49 -22.05
CA GLY A 319 -8.66 -9.53 -21.03
C GLY A 319 -9.49 -9.05 -19.84
N GLY A 320 -10.39 -9.89 -19.33
CA GLY A 320 -11.15 -9.65 -18.09
C GLY A 320 -10.78 -10.67 -17.01
N ASN A 321 -9.90 -10.31 -16.08
CA ASN A 321 -9.51 -11.17 -14.97
C ASN A 321 -10.47 -10.99 -13.78
N PHE A 322 -11.34 -11.98 -13.56
CA PHE A 322 -12.35 -11.91 -12.50
C PHE A 322 -11.73 -12.06 -11.10
N LYS A 323 -10.48 -12.54 -11.02
CA LYS A 323 -9.80 -12.90 -9.77
C LYS A 323 -10.68 -13.86 -8.95
N MET A 324 -10.59 -13.81 -7.63
CA MET A 324 -11.44 -14.60 -6.74
C MET A 324 -12.84 -13.99 -6.56
N ASN A 325 -13.55 -13.71 -7.65
CA ASN A 325 -14.92 -13.18 -7.63
C ASN A 325 -15.87 -13.98 -8.52
N GLY A 326 -17.10 -14.15 -8.05
CA GLY A 326 -18.20 -14.69 -8.84
C GLY A 326 -19.03 -15.73 -8.07
N THR A 327 -20.29 -15.84 -8.48
CA THR A 327 -21.18 -16.98 -8.23
C THR A 327 -21.66 -17.49 -9.60
N LYS A 328 -22.34 -18.65 -9.64
CA LYS A 328 -22.94 -19.15 -10.90
C LYS A 328 -23.82 -18.08 -11.56
N GLU A 329 -24.66 -17.41 -10.77
CA GLU A 329 -25.57 -16.36 -11.25
C GLU A 329 -24.80 -15.13 -11.74
N SER A 330 -23.83 -14.62 -10.98
CA SER A 330 -23.11 -13.43 -11.39
C SER A 330 -22.24 -13.66 -12.63
N VAL A 331 -21.62 -14.85 -12.76
CA VAL A 331 -20.84 -15.21 -13.96
C VAL A 331 -21.74 -15.32 -15.18
N LYS A 332 -22.91 -15.99 -15.06
CA LYS A 332 -23.92 -16.03 -16.13
C LYS A 332 -24.32 -14.62 -16.57
N LYS A 333 -24.63 -13.75 -15.61
CA LYS A 333 -25.03 -12.37 -15.89
C LYS A 333 -23.95 -11.58 -16.65
N ILE A 334 -22.67 -11.78 -16.32
CA ILE A 334 -21.56 -11.15 -17.05
C ILE A 334 -21.51 -11.67 -18.49
N VAL A 335 -21.58 -12.99 -18.69
CA VAL A 335 -21.54 -13.62 -20.01
C VAL A 335 -22.77 -13.24 -20.85
N GLU A 336 -23.96 -13.18 -20.25
CA GLU A 336 -25.18 -12.67 -20.89
C GLU A 336 -25.02 -11.21 -21.35
N GLY A 337 -24.39 -10.36 -20.52
CA GLY A 337 -24.06 -8.99 -20.89
C GLY A 337 -23.13 -8.91 -22.11
N LEU A 338 -22.12 -9.78 -22.17
CA LEU A 338 -21.22 -9.88 -23.33
C LEU A 338 -21.90 -10.42 -24.59
N ASN A 339 -22.79 -11.41 -24.43
CA ASN A 339 -23.58 -11.97 -25.52
C ASN A 339 -24.57 -10.95 -26.11
N ALA A 340 -25.13 -10.07 -25.27
CA ALA A 340 -26.07 -9.03 -25.69
C ALA A 340 -25.36 -7.80 -26.29
N ALA A 341 -24.06 -7.64 -26.04
CA ALA A 341 -23.30 -6.50 -26.53
C ALA A 341 -22.90 -6.69 -28.01
N ASP A 342 -23.10 -5.63 -28.80
CA ASP A 342 -22.54 -5.53 -30.15
C ASP A 342 -21.04 -5.23 -30.06
N LEU A 343 -20.21 -6.28 -30.07
CA LEU A 343 -18.76 -6.17 -29.91
C LEU A 343 -18.05 -6.09 -31.28
N PRO A 344 -17.00 -5.26 -31.41
CA PRO A 344 -16.29 -5.13 -32.68
C PRO A 344 -15.62 -6.45 -33.08
N SER A 345 -15.72 -6.82 -34.35
CA SER A 345 -15.13 -8.07 -34.87
C SER A 345 -13.60 -8.06 -34.90
N ASN A 346 -12.99 -6.88 -34.88
CA ASN A 346 -11.54 -6.67 -34.87
C ASN A 346 -10.94 -6.57 -33.45
N VAL A 347 -11.69 -6.97 -32.42
CA VAL A 347 -11.21 -7.03 -31.03
C VAL A 347 -11.29 -8.47 -30.55
N GLN A 348 -10.21 -8.96 -29.94
CA GLN A 348 -10.20 -10.25 -29.26
C GLN A 348 -10.50 -10.02 -27.77
N VAL A 349 -11.52 -10.70 -27.25
CA VAL A 349 -11.93 -10.58 -25.85
C VAL A 349 -11.70 -11.92 -25.15
N VAL A 350 -11.08 -11.89 -23.98
CA VAL A 350 -10.83 -13.11 -23.19
C VAL A 350 -11.26 -12.88 -21.75
N ILE A 351 -12.15 -13.71 -21.21
CA ILE A 351 -12.55 -13.64 -19.80
C ILE A 351 -11.94 -14.78 -19.00
N ALA A 352 -11.43 -14.48 -17.80
CA ALA A 352 -10.81 -15.45 -16.91
C ALA A 352 -11.60 -15.56 -15.59
N PRO A 353 -12.67 -16.38 -15.53
CA PRO A 353 -13.40 -16.66 -14.31
C PRO A 353 -12.59 -17.56 -13.34
N PRO A 354 -12.97 -17.63 -12.04
CA PRO A 354 -12.46 -18.69 -11.17
C PRO A 354 -12.66 -20.06 -11.80
N ALA A 355 -11.72 -20.98 -11.58
CA ALA A 355 -11.73 -22.30 -12.22
C ALA A 355 -13.04 -23.08 -12.03
N THR A 356 -13.70 -22.92 -10.89
CA THR A 356 -15.00 -23.52 -10.56
C THR A 356 -16.16 -23.05 -11.46
N TYR A 357 -15.96 -21.99 -12.24
CA TYR A 357 -16.97 -21.40 -13.12
C TYR A 357 -16.59 -21.39 -14.61
N ILE A 358 -15.45 -21.96 -15.00
CA ILE A 358 -15.01 -22.02 -16.41
C ILE A 358 -16.04 -22.76 -17.28
N ALA A 359 -16.47 -23.95 -16.85
CA ALA A 359 -17.46 -24.74 -17.58
C ALA A 359 -18.75 -23.96 -17.88
N ILE A 360 -19.22 -23.18 -16.90
CA ILE A 360 -20.41 -22.33 -17.06
C ILE A 360 -20.12 -21.21 -18.06
N ALA A 361 -19.01 -20.50 -17.89
CA ALA A 361 -18.64 -19.40 -18.79
C ALA A 361 -18.51 -19.87 -20.25
N VAL A 362 -17.89 -21.03 -20.49
CA VAL A 362 -17.78 -21.63 -21.82
C VAL A 362 -19.16 -22.01 -22.36
N SER A 363 -19.97 -22.73 -21.58
CA SER A 363 -21.28 -23.21 -22.05
C SER A 363 -22.28 -22.09 -22.37
N GLU A 364 -22.20 -20.97 -21.66
CA GLU A 364 -23.13 -19.84 -21.81
C GLU A 364 -22.65 -18.81 -22.84
N ASN A 365 -21.37 -18.85 -23.21
CA ASN A 365 -20.81 -17.91 -24.17
C ASN A 365 -21.29 -18.23 -25.59
N LYS A 366 -21.97 -17.25 -26.21
CA LYS A 366 -22.49 -17.30 -27.58
C LYS A 366 -21.80 -16.27 -28.47
N GLN A 367 -20.93 -15.44 -27.90
CA GLN A 367 -20.22 -14.37 -28.58
C GLN A 367 -18.91 -14.90 -29.17
N LYS A 368 -18.79 -14.86 -30.50
CA LYS A 368 -17.64 -15.47 -31.22
C LYS A 368 -16.32 -14.75 -30.97
N THR A 369 -16.36 -13.48 -30.59
CA THR A 369 -15.17 -12.67 -30.26
C THR A 369 -14.72 -12.84 -28.82
N VAL A 370 -15.49 -13.56 -27.99
CA VAL A 370 -15.17 -13.82 -26.58
C VAL A 370 -14.67 -15.24 -26.43
N GLU A 371 -13.52 -15.38 -25.78
CA GLU A 371 -12.94 -16.66 -25.38
C GLU A 371 -12.82 -16.74 -23.85
N VAL A 372 -12.56 -17.95 -23.33
CA VAL A 372 -12.45 -18.20 -21.89
C VAL A 372 -11.04 -18.65 -21.54
N ALA A 373 -10.51 -18.14 -20.43
CA ALA A 373 -9.21 -18.47 -19.89
C ALA A 373 -9.28 -19.08 -18.49
N GLY A 374 -8.29 -19.91 -18.16
CA GLY A 374 -7.94 -20.17 -16.75
C GLY A 374 -7.18 -19.00 -16.14
N GLN A 375 -7.34 -18.78 -14.82
CA GLN A 375 -6.58 -17.74 -14.10
C GLN A 375 -5.14 -18.18 -13.73
N ASN A 376 -4.86 -19.47 -13.79
CA ASN A 376 -3.57 -20.09 -13.53
C ASN A 376 -3.59 -21.53 -14.04
N VAL A 377 -2.40 -22.10 -14.29
CA VAL A 377 -2.18 -23.53 -14.57
C VAL A 377 -0.91 -24.01 -13.87
N PHE A 378 -0.80 -25.33 -13.72
CA PHE A 378 0.43 -26.00 -13.31
C PHE A 378 1.31 -26.39 -14.50
N ASN A 379 2.59 -26.72 -14.25
CA ASN A 379 3.57 -27.10 -15.28
C ASN A 379 3.56 -28.62 -15.61
N LYS A 380 2.47 -29.33 -15.28
CA LYS A 380 2.28 -30.77 -15.55
C LYS A 380 0.84 -31.06 -15.96
N SER A 381 0.64 -32.13 -16.75
CA SER A 381 -0.68 -32.57 -17.22
C SER A 381 -1.51 -33.27 -16.13
N SER A 382 -0.86 -34.06 -15.28
CA SER A 382 -1.46 -34.74 -14.13
C SER A 382 -0.40 -35.12 -13.08
N GLY A 383 -0.82 -35.51 -11.88
CA GLY A 383 0.06 -35.98 -10.82
C GLY A 383 -0.47 -35.71 -9.42
N ALA A 384 0.36 -35.95 -8.41
CA ALA A 384 0.04 -35.71 -7.00
C ALA A 384 0.19 -34.21 -6.63
N TYR A 385 -0.63 -33.36 -7.24
CA TYR A 385 -0.61 -31.90 -7.05
C TYR A 385 -1.98 -31.40 -6.57
N THR A 386 -2.38 -31.80 -5.36
CA THR A 386 -3.69 -31.48 -4.79
C THR A 386 -3.94 -29.97 -4.78
N GLY A 387 -5.01 -29.53 -5.45
CA GLY A 387 -5.42 -28.13 -5.53
C GLY A 387 -4.99 -27.42 -6.82
N GLU A 388 -4.08 -28.01 -7.59
CA GLU A 388 -3.64 -27.46 -8.88
C GLU A 388 -4.53 -27.91 -10.04
N ILE A 389 -4.45 -27.18 -11.15
CA ILE A 389 -5.23 -27.43 -12.38
C ILE A 389 -4.26 -27.48 -13.56
N SER A 390 -4.43 -28.47 -14.43
CA SER A 390 -3.58 -28.64 -15.61
C SER A 390 -4.14 -27.92 -16.85
N PRO A 391 -3.28 -27.58 -17.82
CA PRO A 391 -3.72 -27.09 -19.13
C PRO A 391 -4.72 -28.02 -19.82
N ASP A 392 -4.57 -29.35 -19.65
CA ASP A 392 -5.46 -30.34 -20.25
C ASP A 392 -6.88 -30.26 -19.67
N GLN A 393 -7.01 -30.06 -18.35
CA GLN A 393 -8.31 -29.87 -17.71
C GLN A 393 -8.99 -28.58 -18.20
N LEU A 394 -8.22 -27.50 -18.42
CA LEU A 394 -8.80 -26.26 -18.95
C LEU A 394 -9.32 -26.43 -20.38
N LYS A 395 -8.55 -27.09 -21.25
CA LYS A 395 -8.97 -27.41 -22.61
C LYS A 395 -10.20 -28.32 -22.65
N ASP A 396 -10.25 -29.32 -21.77
CA ASP A 396 -11.39 -30.22 -21.64
C ASP A 396 -12.68 -29.44 -21.31
N LEU A 397 -12.56 -28.38 -20.49
CA LEU A 397 -13.66 -27.47 -20.20
C LEU A 397 -13.97 -26.47 -21.34
N GLY A 398 -13.18 -26.47 -22.42
CA GLY A 398 -13.31 -25.59 -23.58
C GLY A 398 -12.67 -24.21 -23.43
N ALA A 399 -11.80 -24.00 -22.44
CA ALA A 399 -10.97 -22.80 -22.37
C ALA A 399 -9.83 -22.87 -23.41
N THR A 400 -9.52 -21.75 -24.05
CA THR A 400 -8.48 -21.64 -25.10
C THR A 400 -7.25 -20.85 -24.62
N TRP A 401 -7.37 -20.17 -23.48
CA TRP A 401 -6.35 -19.31 -22.89
C TRP A 401 -6.03 -19.68 -21.43
N THR A 402 -4.90 -19.20 -20.92
CA THR A 402 -4.62 -19.17 -19.48
C THR A 402 -3.75 -17.97 -19.11
N LEU A 403 -3.86 -17.49 -17.88
CA LEU A 403 -2.94 -16.51 -17.32
C LEU A 403 -1.75 -17.22 -16.66
N THR A 404 -0.56 -16.67 -16.82
CA THR A 404 0.62 -17.05 -16.03
C THR A 404 1.30 -15.81 -15.46
N GLY A 405 1.89 -15.94 -14.28
CA GLY A 405 2.70 -14.87 -13.68
C GLY A 405 1.94 -13.62 -13.26
N HIS A 406 0.62 -13.67 -13.08
CA HIS A 406 -0.12 -12.54 -12.53
C HIS A 406 0.51 -12.08 -11.21
N SER A 407 0.54 -10.77 -10.97
CA SER A 407 1.23 -10.16 -9.82
C SER A 407 0.85 -10.80 -8.47
N GLU A 408 -0.41 -11.15 -8.25
CA GLU A 408 -0.88 -11.84 -7.03
C GLU A 408 -0.21 -13.21 -6.86
N ARG A 409 0.11 -13.92 -7.95
CA ARG A 409 0.82 -15.21 -7.90
C ARG A 409 2.30 -15.02 -7.58
N ARG A 410 2.94 -14.00 -8.17
CA ARG A 410 4.33 -13.64 -7.88
C ARG A 410 4.52 -13.14 -6.44
N THR A 411 3.61 -12.29 -5.97
CA THR A 411 3.80 -11.54 -4.72
C THR A 411 3.18 -12.20 -3.50
N ILE A 412 2.00 -12.83 -3.63
CA ILE A 412 1.28 -13.48 -2.51
C ILE A 412 1.64 -14.97 -2.46
N ILE A 413 1.57 -15.66 -3.60
CA ILE A 413 1.82 -17.11 -3.69
C ILE A 413 3.31 -17.43 -3.86
N LYS A 414 4.13 -16.42 -4.19
CA LYS A 414 5.60 -16.52 -4.34
C LYS A 414 6.04 -17.43 -5.48
N GLU A 415 5.32 -17.41 -6.60
CA GLU A 415 5.77 -18.08 -7.83
C GLU A 415 6.98 -17.34 -8.43
N SER A 416 8.09 -18.06 -8.64
CA SER A 416 9.32 -17.50 -9.22
C SER A 416 9.22 -17.34 -10.73
N ASP A 417 10.12 -16.55 -11.32
CA ASP A 417 10.16 -16.30 -12.76
C ASP A 417 10.39 -17.60 -13.55
N GLU A 418 11.26 -18.48 -13.04
CA GLU A 418 11.56 -19.78 -13.64
C GLU A 418 10.32 -20.68 -13.64
N PHE A 419 9.61 -20.74 -12.52
CA PHE A 419 8.41 -21.56 -12.41
C PHE A 419 7.28 -21.05 -13.33
N ILE A 420 7.16 -19.73 -13.46
CA ILE A 420 6.21 -19.10 -14.39
C ILE A 420 6.60 -19.37 -15.84
N ALA A 421 7.89 -19.37 -16.16
CA ALA A 421 8.37 -19.77 -17.47
C ALA A 421 8.02 -21.22 -17.79
N GLU A 422 8.25 -22.15 -16.84
CA GLU A 422 7.88 -23.56 -17.01
C GLU A 422 6.37 -23.75 -17.24
N LYS A 423 5.53 -23.04 -16.48
CA LYS A 423 4.07 -23.04 -16.69
C LYS A 423 3.69 -22.52 -18.06
N THR A 424 4.31 -21.42 -18.48
CA THR A 424 4.04 -20.78 -19.78
C THR A 424 4.40 -21.72 -20.92
N LYS A 425 5.61 -22.30 -20.88
CA LYS A 425 6.04 -23.30 -21.85
C LYS A 425 5.08 -24.48 -21.90
N PHE A 426 4.75 -25.06 -20.75
CA PHE A 426 3.90 -26.24 -20.71
C PHE A 426 2.47 -25.95 -21.20
N ALA A 427 1.90 -24.79 -20.88
CA ALA A 427 0.59 -24.38 -21.39
C ALA A 427 0.57 -24.29 -22.93
N LEU A 428 1.62 -23.70 -23.52
CA LEU A 428 1.78 -23.59 -24.97
C LEU A 428 1.97 -24.95 -25.64
N GLU A 429 2.79 -25.83 -25.06
CA GLU A 429 2.98 -27.21 -25.54
C GLU A 429 1.67 -28.01 -25.52
N GLN A 430 0.78 -27.72 -24.57
CA GLN A 430 -0.55 -28.30 -24.53
C GLN A 430 -1.55 -27.58 -25.43
N GLY A 431 -1.18 -26.52 -26.14
CA GLY A 431 -2.04 -25.83 -27.11
C GLY A 431 -2.99 -24.78 -26.49
N LEU A 432 -2.76 -24.36 -25.25
CA LEU A 432 -3.37 -23.13 -24.73
C LEU A 432 -2.54 -21.92 -25.17
N SER A 433 -3.23 -20.82 -25.47
CA SER A 433 -2.57 -19.52 -25.57
C SER A 433 -2.37 -18.91 -24.17
N VAL A 434 -1.36 -18.05 -24.00
CA VAL A 434 -0.94 -17.56 -22.67
C VAL A 434 -0.99 -16.04 -22.59
N ILE A 435 -1.66 -15.53 -21.55
CA ILE A 435 -1.54 -14.14 -21.09
C ILE A 435 -0.45 -14.11 -20.01
N LEU A 436 0.78 -13.79 -20.42
CA LEU A 436 1.96 -13.72 -19.56
C LEU A 436 2.00 -12.36 -18.88
N CYS A 437 1.82 -12.33 -17.56
CA CYS A 437 1.83 -11.09 -16.80
C CYS A 437 3.24 -10.78 -16.27
N ILE A 438 3.63 -9.51 -16.41
CA ILE A 438 4.90 -8.94 -15.95
C ILE A 438 4.64 -7.57 -15.30
N GLY A 439 5.56 -7.11 -14.47
CA GLY A 439 5.48 -5.78 -13.88
C GLY A 439 6.33 -5.63 -12.64
N GLU A 440 6.61 -4.38 -12.31
CA GLU A 440 7.42 -3.96 -11.17
C GLU A 440 6.55 -3.55 -9.97
N THR A 441 7.12 -3.65 -8.76
CA THR A 441 6.52 -3.11 -7.54
C THR A 441 6.65 -1.59 -7.44
N LEU A 442 5.97 -0.96 -6.48
CA LEU A 442 6.11 0.48 -6.28
C LEU A 442 7.55 0.86 -5.91
N GLU A 443 8.19 0.03 -5.09
CA GLU A 443 9.58 0.18 -4.65
C GLU A 443 10.53 0.08 -5.83
N GLU A 444 10.35 -0.92 -6.70
CA GLU A 444 11.13 -1.10 -7.92
C GLU A 444 10.93 0.06 -8.92
N ARG A 445 9.70 0.59 -9.04
CA ARG A 445 9.41 1.79 -9.83
C ARG A 445 10.13 3.01 -9.28
N LYS A 446 10.07 3.23 -7.96
CA LYS A 446 10.76 4.35 -7.27
C LYS A 446 12.28 4.24 -7.38
N ALA A 447 12.82 3.01 -7.38
CA ALA A 447 14.24 2.74 -7.60
C ALA A 447 14.68 2.87 -9.08
N GLY A 448 13.74 3.12 -10.01
CA GLY A 448 14.05 3.31 -11.43
C GLY A 448 14.39 2.02 -12.19
N VAL A 449 14.09 0.84 -11.61
CA VAL A 449 14.45 -0.47 -12.17
C VAL A 449 13.27 -1.17 -12.89
N THR A 450 12.25 -0.41 -13.30
CA THR A 450 11.05 -0.94 -14.00
C THR A 450 11.42 -1.85 -15.17
N LEU A 451 12.29 -1.37 -16.07
CA LEU A 451 12.68 -2.14 -17.24
C LEU A 451 13.51 -3.37 -16.87
N ASP A 452 14.41 -3.26 -15.89
CA ASP A 452 15.24 -4.39 -15.45
C ASP A 452 14.38 -5.52 -14.89
N VAL A 453 13.34 -5.18 -14.12
CA VAL A 453 12.39 -6.17 -13.59
C VAL A 453 11.58 -6.81 -14.71
N CYS A 454 11.01 -6.01 -15.62
CA CYS A 454 10.24 -6.52 -16.75
C CYS A 454 11.10 -7.40 -17.68
N ALA A 455 12.33 -6.98 -17.97
CA ALA A 455 13.29 -7.71 -18.77
C ALA A 455 13.65 -9.05 -18.11
N ARG A 456 13.97 -9.06 -16.81
CA ARG A 456 14.26 -10.29 -16.04
C ARG A 456 13.11 -11.29 -16.12
N GLN A 457 11.87 -10.83 -15.96
CA GLN A 457 10.68 -11.67 -16.01
C GLN A 457 10.42 -12.23 -17.42
N LEU A 458 10.64 -11.42 -18.47
CA LEU A 458 10.52 -11.84 -19.87
C LEU A 458 11.63 -12.80 -20.27
N ASP A 459 12.86 -12.56 -19.80
CA ASP A 459 14.04 -13.36 -20.12
C ASP A 459 13.93 -14.78 -19.57
N ALA A 460 13.29 -14.96 -18.42
CA ALA A 460 13.00 -16.30 -17.90
C ALA A 460 12.18 -17.13 -18.90
N VAL A 461 11.21 -16.50 -19.57
CA VAL A 461 10.35 -17.16 -20.57
C VAL A 461 11.07 -17.33 -21.91
N SER A 462 11.69 -16.27 -22.43
CA SER A 462 12.35 -16.31 -23.75
C SER A 462 13.54 -17.27 -23.80
N LYS A 463 14.18 -17.56 -22.66
CA LYS A 463 15.22 -18.59 -22.54
C LYS A 463 14.73 -20.01 -22.86
N ILE A 464 13.45 -20.31 -22.62
CA ILE A 464 12.92 -21.68 -22.77
C ILE A 464 11.75 -21.78 -23.75
N VAL A 465 11.21 -20.65 -24.21
CA VAL A 465 10.15 -20.53 -25.22
C VAL A 465 10.62 -19.64 -26.37
N SER A 466 10.77 -20.22 -27.55
CA SER A 466 11.18 -19.51 -28.76
C SER A 466 10.00 -18.99 -29.59
N ASP A 467 8.86 -19.68 -29.59
CA ASP A 467 7.65 -19.26 -30.32
C ASP A 467 6.70 -18.45 -29.42
N TRP A 468 6.53 -17.17 -29.77
CA TRP A 468 5.71 -16.21 -29.05
C TRP A 468 4.36 -15.95 -29.74
N THR A 469 4.01 -16.70 -30.78
CA THR A 469 2.79 -16.50 -31.57
C THR A 469 1.52 -16.53 -30.72
N ASN A 470 1.47 -17.44 -29.74
CA ASN A 470 0.33 -17.64 -28.84
C ASN A 470 0.56 -17.01 -27.45
N ILE A 471 1.46 -16.03 -27.35
CA ILE A 471 1.70 -15.27 -26.12
C ILE A 471 1.20 -13.83 -26.28
N VAL A 472 0.50 -13.36 -25.26
CA VAL A 472 0.18 -11.95 -25.05
C VAL A 472 0.86 -11.53 -23.76
N VAL A 473 1.58 -10.41 -23.79
CA VAL A 473 2.24 -9.87 -22.60
C VAL A 473 1.29 -8.88 -21.93
N ALA A 474 0.99 -9.06 -20.64
CA ALA A 474 0.26 -8.08 -19.86
C ALA A 474 1.25 -7.36 -18.93
N TYR A 475 1.55 -6.09 -19.24
CA TYR A 475 2.30 -5.22 -18.35
C TYR A 475 1.37 -4.65 -17.28
N GLU A 476 1.56 -5.13 -16.05
CA GLU A 476 0.76 -4.78 -14.89
C GLU A 476 1.65 -4.16 -13.80
N PRO A 477 1.87 -2.83 -13.79
CA PRO A 477 2.58 -2.18 -12.70
C PRO A 477 1.86 -2.50 -11.39
N VAL A 478 2.50 -3.21 -10.47
CA VAL A 478 1.83 -3.80 -9.29
C VAL A 478 1.18 -2.72 -8.42
N TRP A 479 1.79 -1.53 -8.40
CA TRP A 479 1.28 -0.35 -7.71
C TRP A 479 -0.02 0.23 -8.30
N ALA A 480 -0.35 -0.09 -9.54
CA ALA A 480 -1.57 0.34 -10.22
C ALA A 480 -2.72 -0.69 -10.10
N ILE A 481 -2.49 -1.87 -9.51
CA ILE A 481 -3.50 -2.94 -9.45
C ILE A 481 -4.46 -2.72 -8.29
N GLY A 482 -5.70 -2.34 -8.60
CA GLY A 482 -6.79 -2.22 -7.61
C GLY A 482 -6.65 -1.04 -6.63
N THR A 483 -5.66 -0.17 -6.84
CA THR A 483 -5.42 1.04 -6.03
C THR A 483 -6.26 2.24 -6.50
N GLY A 484 -6.75 2.21 -7.75
CA GLY A 484 -7.41 3.34 -8.39
C GLY A 484 -6.42 4.38 -8.95
N LEU A 485 -5.12 4.15 -8.76
CA LEU A 485 -4.05 4.88 -9.41
C LEU A 485 -3.76 4.16 -10.73
N ALA A 486 -3.96 4.82 -11.86
CA ALA A 486 -3.52 4.34 -13.16
C ALA A 486 -2.21 5.06 -13.54
N ALA A 487 -1.33 4.37 -14.26
CA ALA A 487 -0.24 5.04 -14.96
C ALA A 487 -0.83 6.00 -15.98
N THR A 488 -0.13 7.11 -16.24
CA THR A 488 -0.56 7.99 -17.32
C THR A 488 -0.45 7.24 -18.66
N PRO A 489 -1.28 7.58 -19.66
CA PRO A 489 -1.16 6.98 -20.98
C PRO A 489 0.24 7.11 -21.60
N ASP A 490 0.97 8.20 -21.28
CA ASP A 490 2.35 8.41 -21.72
C ASP A 490 3.35 7.49 -21.01
N ASP A 491 3.22 7.30 -19.70
CA ASP A 491 4.06 6.34 -18.94
C ASP A 491 3.89 4.91 -19.48
N ALA A 492 2.64 4.51 -19.74
CA ALA A 492 2.34 3.19 -20.28
C ALA A 492 2.90 3.01 -21.69
N GLN A 493 2.73 4.00 -22.56
CA GLN A 493 3.28 4.00 -23.91
C GLN A 493 4.81 3.87 -23.91
N GLU A 494 5.50 4.66 -23.10
CA GLU A 494 6.96 4.61 -23.01
C GLU A 494 7.45 3.25 -22.49
N THR A 495 6.81 2.73 -21.44
CA THR A 495 7.17 1.43 -20.87
C THR A 495 6.91 0.28 -21.85
N HIS A 496 5.78 0.30 -22.57
CA HIS A 496 5.46 -0.70 -23.60
C HIS A 496 6.45 -0.65 -24.76
N LYS A 497 6.84 0.55 -25.19
CA LYS A 497 7.87 0.74 -26.23
C LYS A 497 9.20 0.12 -25.80
N GLN A 498 9.61 0.31 -24.54
CA GLN A 498 10.82 -0.30 -23.99
C GLN A 498 10.72 -1.83 -23.89
N ILE A 499 9.57 -2.36 -23.45
CA ILE A 499 9.29 -3.80 -23.44
C ILE A 499 9.38 -4.38 -24.86
N ARG A 500 8.78 -3.72 -25.85
CA ARG A 500 8.84 -4.16 -27.25
C ARG A 500 10.25 -4.13 -27.79
N ALA A 501 11.03 -3.10 -27.47
CA ALA A 501 12.44 -3.02 -27.84
C ALA A 501 13.27 -4.14 -27.19
N HIS A 502 12.97 -4.52 -25.94
CA HIS A 502 13.59 -5.67 -25.28
C HIS A 502 13.23 -6.99 -25.96
N LEU A 503 11.94 -7.20 -26.27
CA LEU A 503 11.47 -8.36 -27.03
C LEU A 503 12.13 -8.46 -28.40
N ALA A 504 12.29 -7.34 -29.12
CA ALA A 504 12.94 -7.32 -30.43
C ALA A 504 14.39 -7.84 -30.35
N LYS A 505 15.09 -7.56 -29.26
CA LYS A 505 16.46 -8.05 -29.01
C LYS A 505 16.50 -9.54 -28.63
N THR A 506 15.49 -10.04 -27.91
CA THR A 506 15.50 -11.39 -27.34
C THR A 506 14.85 -12.43 -28.25
N ILE A 507 13.75 -12.09 -28.93
CA ILE A 507 12.97 -13.00 -29.78
C ILE A 507 12.94 -12.59 -31.26
N GLY A 508 13.67 -11.51 -31.61
CA GLY A 508 13.75 -10.97 -32.96
C GLY A 508 12.64 -9.94 -33.28
N GLU A 509 12.95 -9.03 -34.20
CA GLU A 509 12.07 -7.90 -34.54
C GLU A 509 10.68 -8.34 -35.04
N ASP A 510 10.64 -9.34 -35.92
CA ASP A 510 9.39 -9.75 -36.56
C ASP A 510 8.42 -10.39 -35.57
N ALA A 511 8.93 -11.13 -34.59
CA ALA A 511 8.11 -11.67 -33.50
C ALA A 511 7.64 -10.54 -32.58
N ALA A 512 8.54 -9.64 -32.16
CA ALA A 512 8.21 -8.53 -31.27
C ALA A 512 7.18 -7.54 -31.86
N LYS A 513 7.16 -7.35 -33.19
CA LYS A 513 6.16 -6.54 -33.90
C LYS A 513 4.75 -7.16 -33.86
N LYS A 514 4.65 -8.48 -33.66
CA LYS A 514 3.39 -9.25 -33.60
C LYS A 514 2.89 -9.49 -32.18
N VAL A 515 3.79 -9.54 -31.19
CA VAL A 515 3.41 -9.69 -29.78
C VAL A 515 2.54 -8.50 -29.37
N ARG A 516 1.38 -8.82 -28.78
CA ARG A 516 0.48 -7.83 -28.18
C ARG A 516 0.92 -7.56 -26.75
N ILE A 517 1.04 -6.29 -26.40
CA ILE A 517 1.42 -5.84 -25.06
C ILE A 517 0.23 -5.07 -24.46
N LEU A 518 -0.41 -5.66 -23.46
CA LEU A 518 -1.57 -5.12 -22.77
C LEU A 518 -1.15 -4.30 -21.57
N TYR A 519 -1.94 -3.26 -21.26
CA TYR A 519 -1.80 -2.51 -20.02
C TYR A 519 -2.78 -3.04 -18.97
N GLY A 520 -2.31 -3.37 -17.76
CA GLY A 520 -3.15 -3.86 -16.66
C GLY A 520 -2.96 -3.10 -15.35
N GLY A 521 -3.37 -1.83 -15.31
CA GLY A 521 -3.34 -1.00 -14.11
C GLY A 521 -4.57 -0.10 -13.97
N SER A 522 -5.51 -0.46 -13.08
CA SER A 522 -6.73 0.33 -12.78
C SER A 522 -7.53 0.83 -14.00
N VAL A 523 -7.50 0.09 -15.12
CA VAL A 523 -8.28 0.40 -16.33
C VAL A 523 -9.77 0.30 -16.04
N ASN A 524 -10.54 1.27 -16.53
CA ASN A 524 -11.98 1.38 -16.40
C ASN A 524 -12.59 2.07 -17.63
N GLY A 525 -13.93 2.06 -17.75
CA GLY A 525 -14.61 2.63 -18.92
C GLY A 525 -14.35 4.12 -19.16
N LYS A 526 -13.89 4.87 -18.14
CA LYS A 526 -13.60 6.31 -18.29
C LYS A 526 -12.21 6.57 -18.86
N ASN A 527 -11.19 5.83 -18.42
CA ASN A 527 -9.80 6.08 -18.83
C ASN A 527 -9.35 5.26 -20.04
N ALA A 528 -10.02 4.16 -20.37
CA ALA A 528 -9.65 3.32 -21.52
C ALA A 528 -9.51 4.10 -22.85
N PRO A 529 -10.41 5.06 -23.18
CA PRO A 529 -10.26 5.86 -24.41
C PRO A 529 -8.99 6.73 -24.46
N GLU A 530 -8.39 7.09 -23.31
CA GLU A 530 -7.17 7.92 -23.25
C GLU A 530 -5.94 7.19 -23.82
N PHE A 531 -5.98 5.86 -23.92
CA PHE A 531 -4.91 5.03 -24.48
C PHE A 531 -5.07 4.77 -25.98
N ARG A 532 -6.13 5.30 -26.61
CA ARG A 532 -6.47 5.01 -28.02
C ARG A 532 -5.28 5.24 -28.96
N ASP A 533 -4.59 6.37 -28.79
CA ASP A 533 -3.52 6.83 -29.67
C ASP A 533 -2.11 6.34 -29.24
N LYS A 534 -2.04 5.42 -28.28
CA LYS A 534 -0.77 4.83 -27.80
C LYS A 534 -0.44 3.59 -28.62
N ALA A 535 0.46 3.76 -29.61
CA ALA A 535 0.76 2.76 -30.63
C ALA A 535 1.31 1.42 -30.09
N ASP A 536 1.98 1.44 -28.93
CA ASP A 536 2.56 0.24 -28.31
C ASP A 536 1.65 -0.40 -27.25
N VAL A 537 0.50 0.22 -26.94
CA VAL A 537 -0.52 -0.33 -26.03
C VAL A 537 -1.53 -1.10 -26.86
N ASP A 538 -1.45 -2.42 -26.90
CA ASP A 538 -2.26 -3.25 -27.79
C ASP A 538 -3.59 -3.70 -27.19
N GLY A 539 -3.91 -3.23 -25.99
CA GLY A 539 -5.02 -3.79 -25.23
C GLY A 539 -4.95 -3.59 -23.74
N PHE A 540 -5.85 -4.25 -23.03
CA PHE A 540 -5.95 -4.16 -21.57
C PHE A 540 -6.10 -5.52 -20.91
N LEU A 541 -5.56 -5.65 -19.69
CA LEU A 541 -5.95 -6.70 -18.75
C LEU A 541 -6.71 -6.06 -17.58
N VAL A 542 -8.01 -6.30 -17.54
CA VAL A 542 -8.96 -5.58 -16.68
C VAL A 542 -9.32 -6.44 -15.47
N GLY A 543 -9.11 -5.90 -14.27
CA GLY A 543 -9.55 -6.52 -13.01
C GLY A 543 -11.00 -6.17 -12.66
N GLY A 544 -11.21 -5.35 -11.61
CA GLY A 544 -12.55 -5.13 -11.05
C GLY A 544 -13.60 -4.55 -12.00
N ALA A 545 -13.21 -3.85 -13.06
CA ALA A 545 -14.14 -3.36 -14.08
C ALA A 545 -14.68 -4.48 -15.00
N SER A 546 -13.99 -5.63 -15.10
CA SER A 546 -14.45 -6.78 -15.89
C SER A 546 -15.69 -7.46 -15.30
N LEU A 547 -16.02 -7.17 -14.03
CA LEU A 547 -17.18 -7.71 -13.34
C LEU A 547 -18.45 -6.85 -13.53
N LYS A 548 -18.35 -5.78 -14.32
CA LYS A 548 -19.38 -4.74 -14.44
C LYS A 548 -19.73 -4.46 -15.91
N PRO A 549 -20.88 -3.81 -16.18
CA PRO A 549 -21.25 -3.42 -17.54
C PRO A 549 -20.21 -2.55 -18.26
N GLU A 550 -19.46 -1.73 -17.50
CA GLU A 550 -18.41 -0.86 -18.05
C GLU A 550 -17.27 -1.62 -18.77
N PHE A 551 -17.19 -2.95 -18.61
CA PHE A 551 -16.26 -3.77 -19.39
C PHE A 551 -16.53 -3.71 -20.90
N VAL A 552 -17.79 -3.60 -21.31
CA VAL A 552 -18.17 -3.43 -22.73
C VAL A 552 -17.66 -2.09 -23.27
N ASP A 553 -17.69 -1.04 -22.45
CA ASP A 553 -17.16 0.28 -22.83
C ASP A 553 -15.64 0.22 -23.06
N ILE A 554 -14.92 -0.55 -22.23
CA ILE A 554 -13.47 -0.76 -22.40
C ILE A 554 -13.18 -1.52 -23.70
N ILE A 555 -13.96 -2.56 -24.03
CA ILE A 555 -13.83 -3.31 -25.28
C ILE A 555 -13.99 -2.39 -26.50
N LYS A 556 -14.86 -1.39 -26.41
CA LYS A 556 -15.15 -0.43 -27.49
C LYS A 556 -14.26 0.81 -27.48
N SER A 557 -13.32 0.94 -26.55
CA SER A 557 -12.57 2.18 -26.32
C SER A 557 -11.66 2.63 -27.47
N ARG A 558 -11.31 1.74 -28.40
CA ARG A 558 -10.53 2.07 -29.60
C ARG A 558 -11.37 2.46 -30.83
N MET A 559 -12.70 2.44 -30.72
CA MET A 559 -13.62 2.80 -31.80
C MET A 559 -13.72 4.31 -32.02
#